data_AF-E4UP93-F1
#
_entry.id   AF-E4UP93-F1
#
_cell.length_a   1.000
_cell.length_b   1.000
_cell.length_c   1.000
_cell.angle_alpha   90.00
_cell.angle_beta   90.00
_cell.angle_gamma   90.00
#
_symmetry.space_group_name_H-M   'P 1'
#
loop_
_entity.id
_entity.type
_entity.pdbx_description
1 polymer ?
#
loop_
_entity_poly.entity_id
_entity_poly.type
_entity_poly.pdbx_seq_one_letter_code
_entity_poly.pdbx_strand_id
1 'polypeptide(L)'
;MQGTIRLLAGVARPGSRLKPSPLNLEQFLIRQRVLSLWRDILRSTKRIPNSSTKHELRSFARGEFERHRNVTDAGHIRYLLSTGKTEFDTMRRYIDEQIV
;
A
#
# COMPACT_ATOMS: atom_id res chain seq x y z
N MET A 1 -25.69 -6.34 56.49
CA MET A 1 -25.19 -7.07 55.31
C MET A 1 -25.19 -6.09 54.14
N GLN A 2 -24.00 -5.74 53.67
CA GLN A 2 -23.57 -5.33 52.31
C GLN A 2 -24.62 -4.74 51.33
N GLY A 3 -24.35 -3.68 50.58
CA GLY A 3 -23.05 -3.16 50.20
C GLY A 3 -23.13 -1.85 49.42
N THR A 4 -22.04 -1.11 49.55
CA THR A 4 -21.60 0.00 48.71
C THR A 4 -21.40 -0.44 47.26
N ILE A 5 -21.89 0.33 46.30
CA ILE A 5 -21.26 0.42 44.98
C ILE A 5 -21.21 1.90 44.57
N ARG A 6 -20.02 2.50 44.76
CA ARG A 6 -19.61 3.73 44.08
C ARG A 6 -19.18 3.35 42.67
N LEU A 7 -19.95 3.71 41.66
CA LEU A 7 -19.52 3.66 40.26
C LEU A 7 -18.85 5.00 39.92
N LEU A 8 -17.52 5.03 40.02
CA LEU A 8 -16.72 6.10 39.42
C LEU A 8 -16.71 5.88 37.90
N ALA A 9 -17.54 6.63 37.19
CA ALA A 9 -17.45 6.73 35.74
C ALA A 9 -16.14 7.43 35.39
N GLY A 10 -15.12 6.65 35.01
CA GLY A 10 -13.90 7.17 34.40
C GLY A 10 -14.25 7.83 33.06
N VAL A 11 -14.17 9.16 32.99
CA VAL A 11 -14.24 9.90 31.73
C VAL A 11 -13.07 9.43 30.88
N ALA A 12 -13.36 8.64 29.86
CA ALA A 12 -12.39 8.28 28.83
C ALA A 12 -11.91 9.59 28.17
N ARG A 13 -10.63 9.94 28.38
CA ARG A 13 -9.99 11.05 27.69
C ARG A 13 -10.01 10.75 26.19
N PRO A 14 -10.58 11.60 25.33
CA PRO A 14 -10.47 11.41 23.90
C PRO A 14 -8.98 11.49 23.53
N GLY A 15 -8.43 10.39 23.01
CA GLY A 15 -7.05 10.35 22.52
C GLY A 15 -6.80 11.50 21.56
N SER A 16 -5.59 12.06 21.61
CA SER A 16 -5.24 13.28 20.88
C SER A 16 -5.56 13.14 19.39
N ARG A 17 -6.43 14.01 18.85
CA ARG A 17 -6.68 14.14 17.40
C ARG A 17 -5.56 14.89 16.68
N LEU A 18 -4.34 14.83 17.21
CA LEU A 18 -3.19 15.48 16.61
C LEU A 18 -2.87 14.73 15.32
N LYS A 19 -2.99 15.43 14.19
CA LYS A 19 -2.59 14.89 12.90
C LYS A 19 -1.12 14.49 13.00
N PRO A 20 -0.73 13.31 12.50
CA PRO A 20 0.68 12.92 12.45
C PRO A 20 1.49 14.02 11.76
N SER A 21 2.72 14.25 12.23
CA SER A 21 3.60 15.29 11.67
C SER A 21 3.62 15.20 10.14
N PRO A 22 3.58 16.34 9.45
CA PRO A 22 3.63 16.36 7.99
C PRO A 22 4.87 15.62 7.50
N LEU A 23 4.71 14.83 6.43
CA LEU A 23 5.80 14.11 5.80
C LEU A 23 6.89 15.08 5.38
N ASN A 24 8.16 14.69 5.55
CA ASN A 24 9.27 15.40 4.92
C ASN A 24 9.11 15.38 3.39
N LEU A 25 9.63 16.39 2.69
CA LEU A 25 9.59 16.51 1.23
C LEU A 25 10.04 15.22 0.53
N GLU A 26 11.13 14.62 1.02
CA GLU A 26 11.63 13.36 0.46
C GLU A 26 10.62 12.22 0.58
N GLN A 27 10.03 12.03 1.78
CA GLN A 27 9.02 11.01 2.03
C GLN A 27 7.76 11.25 1.18
N PHE A 28 7.38 12.51 0.99
CA PHE A 28 6.28 12.89 0.11
C PHE A 28 6.53 12.49 -1.35
N LEU A 29 7.71 12.82 -1.88
CA LEU A 29 8.09 12.47 -3.25
C LEU A 29 8.18 10.96 -3.47
N ILE A 30 8.78 10.23 -2.51
CA ILE A 30 8.84 8.77 -2.56
C ILE A 30 7.43 8.17 -2.54
N ARG A 31 6.57 8.63 -1.63
CA ARG A 31 5.17 8.17 -1.54
C ARG A 31 4.42 8.41 -2.86
N GLN A 32 4.62 9.57 -3.49
CA GLN A 32 4.00 9.87 -4.79
C GLN A 32 4.43 8.86 -5.86
N ARG A 33 5.73 8.52 -5.93
CA ARG A 33 6.25 7.53 -6.89
C ARG A 33 5.70 6.12 -6.64
N VAL A 34 5.65 5.69 -5.38
CA VAL A 34 5.06 4.39 -4.99
C VAL A 34 3.59 4.32 -5.42
N LEU A 35 2.82 5.37 -5.14
CA LEU A 35 1.41 5.43 -5.55
C LEU A 35 1.22 5.52 -7.06
N SER A 36 2.16 6.11 -7.79
CA SER A 36 2.13 6.11 -9.27
C SER A 36 2.31 4.69 -9.79
N LEU A 37 3.35 3.99 -9.33
CA LEU A 37 3.61 2.60 -9.74
C LEU A 37 2.41 1.69 -9.44
N TRP A 38 1.82 1.80 -8.25
CA TRP A 38 0.61 1.06 -7.91
C TRP A 38 -0.54 1.31 -8.90
N ARG A 39 -0.81 2.57 -9.23
CA ARG A 39 -1.88 2.92 -10.17
C ARG A 39 -1.59 2.41 -11.58
N ASP A 40 -0.33 2.44 -12.00
CA ASP A 40 0.06 1.95 -13.32
C ASP A 40 -0.12 0.43 -13.42
N ILE A 41 0.24 -0.32 -12.37
CA ILE A 41 -0.05 -1.76 -12.27
C ILE A 41 -1.56 -2.03 -12.36
N LEU A 42 -2.37 -1.29 -11.60
CA LEU A 42 -3.83 -1.45 -11.62
C LEU A 42 -4.45 -1.14 -13.00
N ARG A 43 -3.92 -0.16 -13.72
CA ARG A 43 -4.38 0.18 -15.06
C ARG A 43 -4.01 -0.89 -16.08
N SER A 44 -2.77 -1.38 -16.06
CA SER A 44 -2.32 -2.42 -16.98
C SER A 44 -3.07 -3.74 -16.74
N THR A 45 -3.24 -4.15 -15.48
CA THR A 45 -4.01 -5.35 -15.15
C THR A 45 -5.49 -5.24 -15.53
N LYS A 46 -6.07 -4.03 -15.57
CA LYS A 46 -7.45 -3.82 -16.05
C LYS A 46 -7.62 -4.11 -17.54
N ARG A 47 -6.57 -3.94 -18.35
CA ARG A 47 -6.60 -4.17 -19.81
C ARG A 47 -6.72 -5.65 -20.17
N ILE A 48 -6.31 -6.54 -19.26
CA ILE A 48 -6.44 -7.99 -19.44
C ILE A 48 -7.93 -8.37 -19.42
N PRO A 49 -8.40 -9.19 -20.38
CA PRO A 49 -9.72 -9.83 -20.31
C PRO A 49 -9.93 -10.54 -18.96
N ASN A 50 -11.18 -10.81 -18.59
CA ASN A 50 -11.44 -11.49 -17.32
C ASN A 50 -10.94 -12.95 -17.39
N SER A 51 -9.74 -13.17 -16.87
CA SER A 51 -9.04 -14.45 -16.78
C SER A 51 -8.51 -14.68 -15.35
N SER A 52 -8.17 -15.93 -15.02
CA SER A 52 -7.44 -16.25 -13.77
C SER A 52 -6.15 -15.43 -13.65
N THR A 53 -5.42 -15.27 -14.76
CA THR A 53 -4.18 -14.50 -14.86
C THR A 53 -4.32 -13.06 -14.36
N LYS A 54 -5.44 -12.40 -14.69
CA LYS A 54 -5.72 -11.04 -14.19
C LYS A 54 -5.83 -11.00 -12.67
N HIS A 55 -6.51 -11.97 -12.07
CA HIS A 55 -6.68 -12.07 -10.63
C HIS A 55 -5.37 -12.42 -9.92
N GLU A 56 -4.59 -13.31 -10.50
CA GLU A 56 -3.27 -13.70 -10.00
C GLU A 56 -2.29 -12.51 -10.00
N LEU A 57 -2.15 -11.82 -11.13
CA LEU A 57 -1.28 -10.64 -11.27
C LEU A 57 -1.64 -9.55 -10.26
N ARG A 58 -2.94 -9.28 -10.10
CA ARG A 58 -3.42 -8.28 -9.14
C ARG A 58 -3.16 -8.70 -7.70
N SER A 59 -3.38 -9.97 -7.37
CA SER A 59 -3.14 -10.51 -6.03
C SER A 59 -1.65 -10.51 -5.70
N PHE A 60 -0.80 -10.91 -6.65
CA PHE A 60 0.65 -10.86 -6.53
C PHE A 60 1.14 -9.43 -6.25
N ALA A 61 0.77 -8.47 -7.12
CA ALA A 61 1.15 -7.07 -6.92
C ALA A 61 0.65 -6.51 -5.58
N ARG A 62 -0.56 -6.87 -5.16
CA ARG A 62 -1.06 -6.46 -3.84
C ARG A 62 -0.23 -7.04 -2.71
N GLY A 63 0.15 -8.31 -2.79
CA GLY A 63 1.02 -8.98 -1.83
C GLY A 63 2.38 -8.32 -1.69
N GLU A 64 2.97 -7.89 -2.80
CA GLU A 64 4.25 -7.17 -2.82
C GLU A 64 4.19 -5.83 -2.07
N PHE A 65 3.15 -5.04 -2.32
CA PHE A 65 2.97 -3.76 -1.63
C PHE A 65 2.63 -3.95 -0.14
N GLU A 66 1.83 -4.96 0.19
CA GLU A 66 1.45 -5.25 1.58
C GLU A 66 2.64 -5.75 2.41
N ARG A 67 3.49 -6.62 1.83
CA ARG A 67 4.70 -7.14 2.47
C ARG A 67 5.63 -6.02 2.93
N HIS A 68 5.75 -4.96 2.14
CA HIS A 68 6.66 -3.84 2.41
C HIS A 68 5.98 -2.60 2.97
N ARG A 69 4.70 -2.67 3.36
CA ARG A 69 3.91 -1.50 3.78
C ARG A 69 4.50 -0.73 4.97
N ASN A 70 5.27 -1.42 5.82
CA ASN A 70 5.86 -0.88 7.05
C ASN A 70 7.34 -0.48 6.88
N VAL A 71 7.91 -0.56 5.68
CA VAL A 71 9.29 -0.13 5.43
C VAL A 71 9.34 1.40 5.53
N THR A 72 10.21 1.93 6.40
CA THR A 72 10.37 3.36 6.66
C THR A 72 11.65 3.94 6.07
N ASP A 73 12.65 3.10 5.80
CA ASP A 73 13.93 3.54 5.23
C ASP A 73 13.77 4.00 3.79
N ALA A 74 14.14 5.25 3.51
CA ALA A 74 13.99 5.86 2.19
C ALA A 74 14.85 5.16 1.13
N GLY A 75 16.06 4.70 1.50
CA GLY A 75 16.95 3.96 0.60
C GLY A 75 16.32 2.64 0.15
N HIS A 76 15.81 1.88 1.10
CA HIS A 76 15.14 0.61 0.86
C HIS A 76 13.85 0.80 0.04
N ILE A 77 13.02 1.82 0.34
CA ILE A 77 11.82 2.09 -0.48
C ILE A 77 12.21 2.42 -1.93
N ARG A 78 13.29 3.18 -2.14
CA ARG A 78 13.78 3.49 -3.50
C ARG A 78 14.28 2.24 -4.22
N TYR A 79 14.98 1.35 -3.52
CA TYR A 79 15.38 0.04 -4.06
C TYR A 79 14.16 -0.78 -4.47
N LEU A 80 13.19 -0.98 -3.56
CA LEU A 80 11.96 -1.73 -3.84
C LEU A 80 11.16 -1.14 -5.00
N LEU A 81 11.10 0.19 -5.09
CA LEU A 81 10.45 0.88 -6.21
C LEU A 81 11.15 0.59 -7.53
N SER A 82 12.48 0.58 -7.55
CA SER A 82 13.26 0.24 -8.74
C SER A 82 13.05 -1.21 -9.15
N THR A 83 13.14 -2.14 -8.20
CA THR A 83 12.93 -3.57 -8.44
C THR A 83 11.52 -3.85 -8.94
N GLY A 84 10.50 -3.36 -8.24
CA GLY A 84 9.10 -3.55 -8.62
C GLY A 84 8.76 -2.90 -9.97
N LYS A 85 9.43 -1.82 -10.36
CA LYS A 85 9.28 -1.24 -11.70
C LYS A 85 9.85 -2.17 -12.78
N THR A 86 11.05 -2.72 -12.59
CA THR A 86 11.65 -3.67 -13.52
C THR A 86 10.81 -4.94 -13.69
N GLU A 87 10.31 -5.49 -12.58
CA GLU A 87 9.39 -6.63 -12.58
C GLU A 87 8.11 -6.30 -13.36
N PHE A 88 7.50 -5.15 -13.07
CA PHE A 88 6.28 -4.73 -13.75
C PHE A 88 6.48 -4.45 -15.24
N ASP A 89 7.59 -3.84 -15.65
CA ASP A 89 7.90 -3.60 -17.07
C ASP A 89 8.06 -4.92 -17.83
N THR A 90 8.59 -5.96 -17.16
CA THR A 90 8.66 -7.32 -17.70
C THR A 90 7.26 -7.93 -17.82
N MET A 91 6.44 -7.83 -16.76
CA MET A 91 5.05 -8.30 -16.75
C MET A 91 4.20 -7.60 -17.82
N ARG A 92 4.45 -6.31 -18.07
CA ARG A 92 3.70 -5.51 -19.02
C ARG A 92 3.84 -6.03 -20.45
N ARG A 93 5.02 -6.54 -20.83
CA ARG A 93 5.23 -7.16 -22.15
C ARG A 93 4.31 -8.36 -22.34
N TYR A 94 4.23 -9.24 -21.33
CA TYR A 94 3.30 -10.37 -21.35
C TYR A 94 1.84 -9.93 -21.37
N ILE A 95 1.47 -8.87 -20.65
CA ILE A 95 0.11 -8.33 -20.67
C ILE A 95 -0.26 -7.84 -22.09
N ASP A 96 0.65 -7.13 -22.75
CA ASP A 96 0.42 -6.62 -24.09
C ASP A 96 0.30 -7.76 -25.12
N GLU A 97 1.03 -8.89 -24.94
CA GLU A 97 0.86 -10.11 -25.76
C GLU A 97 -0.49 -10.81 -25.56
N GLN A 98 -1.07 -10.77 -24.35
CA GLN A 98 -2.35 -11.40 -24.04
C GLN A 98 -3.58 -10.59 -24.47
N ILE A 99 -3.38 -9.36 -24.96
CA ILE A 99 -4.44 -8.46 -25.44
C ILE A 99 -4.61 -8.56 -26.96
N VAL A 100 -3.61 -9.05 -27.69
CA VAL A 100 -3.66 -9.34 -29.13
C VAL A 100 -4.45 -10.62 -29.37
#